data_AF-A0A7X8Z956-F1
#
_entry.id   AF-A0A7X8Z956-F1
#
_cell.length_a   1.000
_cell.length_b   1.000
_cell.length_c   1.000
_cell.angle_alpha   90.00
_cell.angle_beta   90.00
_cell.angle_gamma   90.00
#
_symmetry.space_group_name_H-M   'P 1'
#
loop_
_entity.id
_entity.type
_entity.pdbx_description
1 polymer ?
#
loop_
_entity_poly.entity_id
_entity_poly.type
_entity_poly.pdbx_seq_one_letter_code
_entity_poly.pdbx_strand_id
1 'polypeptide(L)' 'AGITDAKIIIGGGRVDEEVRQLAGADAWADDAAKGVRLCKELAGVKG' A
#
# COMPACT_ATOMS: atom_id res chain seq x y z
N ALA A 1 5.99 20.94 -6.77
CA ALA A 1 6.56 19.72 -7.38
C ALA A 1 6.28 18.56 -6.44
N GLY A 2 5.76 17.44 -6.96
CA GLY A 2 5.35 16.27 -6.18
C GLY A 2 4.22 15.53 -6.89
N ILE A 3 4.14 14.22 -6.67
CA ILE A 3 3.00 13.41 -7.12
C ILE A 3 1.93 13.53 -6.02
N THR A 4 0.81 14.20 -6.30
CA THR A 4 -0.22 14.48 -5.29
C THR A 4 -1.31 13.42 -5.22
N ASP A 5 -1.55 12.70 -6.31
CA ASP A 5 -2.67 11.75 -6.43
C ASP A 5 -2.22 10.28 -6.45
N ALA A 6 -0.95 10.01 -6.16
CA ALA A 6 -0.46 8.64 -6.07
C ALA A 6 -0.97 7.95 -4.81
N LYS A 7 -1.27 6.66 -4.94
CA LYS A 7 -1.51 5.77 -3.82
C LYS A 7 -0.20 5.28 -3.24
N ILE A 8 -0.07 5.33 -1.92
CA ILE A 8 1.13 4.95 -1.18
C ILE A 8 0.88 3.62 -0.45
N ILE A 9 1.71 2.63 -0.74
CA ILE A 9 1.75 1.35 -0.04
C ILE A 9 3.12 1.15 0.61
N ILE A 10 3.12 0.71 1.87
CA ILE A 10 4.35 0.34 2.61
C ILE A 10 4.46 -1.18 2.74
N GLY A 11 5.68 -1.70 2.88
CA GLY A 11 5.88 -3.15 2.99
C GLY A 11 7.10 -3.59 3.79
N GLY A 12 7.13 -4.89 4.10
CA GLY A 12 8.17 -5.56 4.91
C GLY A 12 7.60 -6.34 6.09
N GLY A 13 8.32 -7.34 6.61
CA GLY A 13 7.79 -8.25 7.63
C GLY A 13 7.46 -7.64 9.01
N ARG A 14 7.67 -6.34 9.21
CA ARG A 14 7.31 -5.59 10.41
C ARG A 14 6.24 -4.53 10.16
N VAL A 15 5.71 -4.43 8.94
CA VAL A 15 4.60 -3.50 8.68
C VAL A 15 3.29 -4.14 9.12
N ASP A 16 2.44 -3.31 9.68
CA ASP A 16 1.08 -3.64 10.07
C ASP A 16 0.20 -2.38 9.95
N GLU A 17 -1.00 -2.47 10.49
CA GLU A 17 -1.97 -1.36 10.45
C GLU A 17 -1.52 -0.14 11.27
N GLU A 18 -0.83 -0.34 12.40
CA GLU A 18 -0.31 0.78 13.21
C GLU A 18 0.77 1.54 12.44
N VAL A 19 1.67 0.81 11.77
CA VAL A 19 2.71 1.41 10.92
C VAL A 19 2.09 2.11 9.71
N ARG A 20 1.02 1.57 9.10
CA ARG A 20 0.28 2.23 8.00
C ARG A 20 -0.26 3.59 8.45
N GLN A 21 -0.89 3.63 9.62
CA GLN A 21 -1.47 4.84 10.18
C GLN A 21 -0.39 5.87 10.53
N LEU A 22 0.70 5.43 11.17
CA LEU A 22 1.85 6.28 11.48
C LEU A 22 2.46 6.91 10.22
N ALA A 23 2.59 6.15 9.14
CA ALA A 23 3.15 6.60 7.88
C ALA A 23 2.19 7.45 7.01
N GLY A 24 0.89 7.43 7.31
CA GLY A 24 -0.14 8.05 6.47
C GLY A 24 -0.32 7.36 5.11
N ALA A 25 -0.04 6.06 5.03
CA ALA A 25 -0.14 5.29 3.79
C ALA A 25 -1.57 4.83 3.48
N ASP A 26 -1.91 4.65 2.21
CA ASP A 26 -3.21 4.10 1.79
C ASP A 26 -3.33 2.60 2.11
N ALA A 27 -2.23 1.84 2.06
CA ALA A 27 -2.22 0.40 2.29
C ALA A 27 -0.87 -0.11 2.86
N TRP A 28 -0.87 -1.37 3.32
CA TRP A 28 0.35 -2.06 3.76
C TRP A 28 0.35 -3.54 3.33
N ALA A 29 1.54 -4.11 3.12
CA ALA A 29 1.72 -5.52 2.81
C ALA A 29 2.97 -6.13 3.48
N ASP A 30 2.76 -7.21 4.20
CA ASP A 30 3.78 -8.07 4.83
C ASP A 30 4.32 -9.14 3.87
N ASP A 31 3.67 -9.35 2.73
CA ASP A 31 4.12 -10.22 1.66
C ASP A 31 3.88 -9.62 0.26
N ALA A 32 4.59 -10.15 -0.73
CA ALA A 32 4.53 -9.65 -2.10
C ALA A 32 3.17 -9.91 -2.78
N ALA A 33 2.54 -11.06 -2.53
CA ALA A 33 1.28 -11.45 -3.18
C ALA A 33 0.12 -10.54 -2.72
N LYS A 34 0.06 -10.22 -1.43
CA LYS A 34 -0.83 -9.21 -0.87
C LYS A 34 -0.56 -7.84 -1.46
N GLY A 35 0.71 -7.44 -1.57
CA GLY A 35 1.11 -6.18 -2.22
C GLY A 35 0.56 -6.05 -3.63
N VAL A 36 0.71 -7.09 -4.47
CA VAL A 36 0.18 -7.09 -5.85
C VAL A 36 -1.35 -6.97 -5.87
N ARG A 37 -2.07 -7.69 -4.99
CA ARG A 37 -3.54 -7.59 -4.91
C ARG A 37 -3.98 -6.17 -4.56
N LEU A 38 -3.38 -5.57 -3.54
CA LEU A 38 -3.68 -4.21 -3.10
C LEU A 38 -3.35 -3.17 -4.18
N CYS A 39 -2.23 -3.32 -4.89
CA CYS A 39 -1.91 -2.43 -6.02
C CYS A 39 -2.98 -2.49 -7.12
N LYS A 40 -3.51 -3.67 -7.44
CA LYS A 40 -4.60 -3.81 -8.42
C LYS A 40 -5.88 -3.13 -7.94
N GLU A 41 -6.26 -3.33 -6.69
CA GLU A 41 -7.43 -2.68 -6.07
C GLU A 41 -7.30 -1.15 -6.06
N LEU A 42 -6.15 -0.63 -5.63
CA LEU A 42 -5.86 0.81 -5.58
C LEU A 42 -5.81 1.46 -6.97
N ALA A 43 -5.31 0.73 -7.97
CA ALA A 43 -5.30 1.19 -9.36
C ALA A 43 -6.67 1.04 -10.06
N GLY A 44 -7.67 0.45 -9.41
CA GLY A 44 -8.97 0.17 -10.01
C GLY A 44 -8.95 -0.88 -11.12
N VAL A 45 -7.90 -1.70 -11.19
CA VAL A 45 -7.73 -2.76 -12.20
C VAL A 45 -8.35 -4.05 -11.65
N LYS A 46 -9.42 -4.53 -12.28
CA LYS A 46 -9.99 -5.84 -11.94
C LYS A 46 -8.98 -6.94 -12.30
N GLY A 47 -8.69 -7.81 -11.32
CA GLY A 47 -7.88 -9.01 -11.49
C GLY A 47 -8.65 -10.13 -12.17
#